data_AF-A0A7L4JQU8-F1
#
_entry.id   AF-A0A7L4JQU8-F1
#
_cell.length_a   1.000
_cell.length_b   1.000
_cell.length_c   1.000
_cell.angle_alpha   90.00
_cell.angle_beta   90.00
_cell.angle_gamma   90.00
#
_symmetry.space_group_name_H-M   'P 1'
#
loop_
_entity.id
_entity.type
_entity.pdbx_description
1 polymer ?
#
loop_
_entity_poly.entity_id
_entity_poly.type
_entity_poly.pdbx_seq_one_letter_code
_entity_poly.pdbx_strand_id
1 'polypeptide(L)'
;DCVWTDWIDVSYPDSSDRNSGDYETFENIRKNDSSWVCVKAENISCRSVKFPDVPLTELGQKVECSVDKGLICNNWDQGPGDTMPMPVCHNYEISVCCIPDRPECRPSTGLTSTSGTTTVSTTTPPTSQTTFSTLPTPIIVTKTPTTPS
;
A
#
# COMPACT_ATOMS: atom_id res chain seq x y z
N ASP A 1 -10.38 14.58 11.44
CA ASP A 1 -9.87 14.86 10.08
C ASP A 1 -8.35 14.94 10.09
N CYS A 2 -7.72 14.49 9.02
CA CYS A 2 -6.27 14.60 8.85
C CYS A 2 -5.89 15.97 8.27
N VAL A 3 -4.63 16.36 8.46
CA VAL A 3 -4.06 17.60 7.92
C VAL A 3 -3.02 17.24 6.88
N TRP A 4 -3.13 17.81 5.69
CA TRP A 4 -2.12 17.63 4.64
C TRP A 4 -0.84 18.37 5.02
N THR A 5 0.28 17.70 4.83
CA THR A 5 1.61 18.33 4.91
C THR A 5 1.85 19.20 3.69
N ASP A 6 2.83 20.10 3.80
CA ASP A 6 3.53 20.60 2.61
C ASP A 6 4.15 19.43 1.83
N TRP A 7 4.57 19.69 0.59
CA TRP A 7 5.28 18.70 -0.21
C TRP A 7 6.63 18.38 0.40
N ILE A 8 6.93 17.10 0.49
CA ILE A 8 8.13 16.52 1.09
C ILE A 8 8.94 15.88 -0.03
N ASP A 9 10.18 16.31 -0.14
CA ASP A 9 11.19 15.89 -1.11
C ASP A 9 12.52 15.78 -0.32
N VAL A 10 12.90 14.57 0.06
CA VAL A 10 14.09 14.29 0.89
C VAL A 10 15.10 13.37 0.20
N SER A 11 14.76 12.82 -0.96
CA SER A 11 15.61 11.94 -1.74
C SER A 11 15.63 12.35 -3.21
N TYR A 12 16.68 11.92 -3.91
CA TYR A 12 16.90 12.30 -5.30
C TYR A 12 17.51 11.12 -6.06
N PRO A 13 17.04 10.83 -7.28
CA PRO A 13 17.60 9.77 -8.09
C PRO A 13 18.99 10.14 -8.61
N ASP A 14 19.96 9.24 -8.43
CA ASP A 14 21.28 9.36 -9.05
C ASP A 14 21.25 8.75 -10.45
N SER A 15 21.38 9.62 -11.47
CA SER A 15 21.37 9.18 -12.87
C SER A 15 22.55 8.27 -13.28
N SER A 16 23.61 8.24 -12.47
CA SER A 16 24.81 7.44 -12.72
C SER A 16 24.78 6.06 -12.05
N ASP A 17 23.85 5.83 -11.12
CA ASP A 17 23.75 4.58 -10.36
C ASP A 17 22.38 3.91 -10.56
N ARG A 18 22.40 2.67 -11.06
CA ARG A 18 21.18 1.87 -11.25
C ARG A 18 20.63 1.31 -9.94
N ASN A 19 21.45 1.25 -8.89
CA ASN A 19 21.03 0.87 -7.55
C ASN A 19 20.45 2.06 -6.76
N SER A 20 20.49 3.25 -7.33
CA SER A 20 19.79 4.43 -6.83
C SER A 20 18.33 4.45 -7.29
N GLY A 21 17.61 5.47 -6.85
CA GLY A 21 16.20 5.67 -7.10
C GLY A 21 15.72 6.88 -6.34
N ASP A 22 14.40 7.00 -6.24
CA ASP A 22 13.76 8.07 -5.50
C ASP A 22 12.82 7.50 -4.44
N TYR A 23 12.96 7.96 -3.21
CA TYR A 23 12.54 7.26 -2.00
C TYR A 23 11.98 8.21 -0.94
N GLU A 24 10.84 8.82 -1.22
CA GLU A 24 10.05 9.59 -0.24
C GLU A 24 9.31 8.65 0.74
N THR A 25 10.07 7.79 1.41
CA THR A 25 9.55 6.86 2.40
C THR A 25 9.43 7.54 3.76
N PHE A 26 8.48 7.12 4.58
CA PHE A 26 8.35 7.68 5.94
C PHE A 26 9.59 7.47 6.80
N GLU A 27 10.37 6.41 6.54
CA GLU A 27 11.67 6.21 7.19
C GLU A 27 12.67 7.29 6.78
N ASN A 28 12.83 7.55 5.47
CA ASN A 28 13.74 8.57 4.97
C ASN A 28 13.32 9.97 5.43
N ILE A 29 12.02 10.27 5.42
CA ILE A 29 11.48 11.55 5.89
C ILE A 29 11.83 11.76 7.38
N ARG A 30 11.60 10.76 8.25
CA ARG A 30 11.96 10.86 9.68
C ARG A 30 13.46 10.96 9.92
N LYS A 31 14.26 10.34 9.05
CA LYS A 31 15.72 10.40 9.12
C LYS A 31 16.24 11.80 8.73
N ASN A 32 15.59 12.46 7.78
CA ASN A 32 15.98 13.79 7.29
C ASN A 32 15.36 14.93 8.12
N ASP A 33 14.16 14.72 8.64
CA ASP A 33 13.44 15.63 9.54
C ASP A 33 12.90 14.86 10.76
N SER A 34 13.65 14.92 11.86
CA SER A 34 13.24 14.31 13.13
C SER A 34 12.03 14.97 13.80
N SER A 35 11.63 16.16 13.35
CA SER A 35 10.44 16.86 13.83
C SER A 35 9.16 16.42 13.10
N TRP A 36 9.30 15.73 11.97
CA TRP A 36 8.16 15.18 11.25
C TRP A 36 7.52 14.05 12.07
N VAL A 37 6.32 14.31 12.59
CA VAL A 37 5.54 13.35 13.38
C VAL A 37 4.23 13.10 12.66
N CYS A 38 4.07 11.85 12.21
CA CYS A 38 2.80 11.37 11.70
C CYS A 38 2.35 10.11 12.44
N VAL A 39 1.28 10.22 13.24
CA VAL A 39 0.76 9.07 14.01
C VAL A 39 0.10 8.06 13.08
N LYS A 40 -0.65 8.56 12.10
CA LYS A 40 -1.31 7.75 11.09
C LYS A 40 -1.47 8.58 9.81
N ALA A 41 -0.99 8.03 8.70
CA ALA A 41 -1.31 8.53 7.37
C ALA A 41 -2.69 7.99 6.96
N GLU A 42 -3.64 8.88 6.71
CA GLU A 42 -4.97 8.52 6.19
C GLU A 42 -5.01 8.56 4.66
N ASN A 43 -4.17 9.40 4.05
CA ASN A 43 -4.09 9.52 2.60
C ASN A 43 -2.70 10.03 2.17
N ILE A 44 -2.37 9.83 0.91
CA ILE A 44 -1.11 10.25 0.31
C ILE A 44 -1.36 10.81 -1.10
N SER A 45 -0.61 11.83 -1.46
CA SER A 45 -0.50 12.32 -2.82
C SER A 45 0.98 12.28 -3.21
N CYS A 46 1.29 11.72 -4.37
CA CYS A 46 2.64 11.74 -4.90
C CYS A 46 2.64 12.32 -6.32
N ARG A 47 3.65 13.11 -6.67
CA ARG A 47 3.78 13.71 -8.00
C ARG A 47 5.24 13.88 -8.39
N SER A 48 5.51 13.98 -9.70
CA SER A 48 6.83 14.40 -10.15
C SER A 48 6.99 15.91 -9.95
N VAL A 49 8.14 16.34 -9.45
CA VAL A 49 8.47 17.77 -9.31
C VAL A 49 8.50 18.46 -10.67
N LYS A 50 8.98 17.76 -11.71
CA LYS A 50 9.09 18.31 -13.07
C LYS A 50 7.75 18.34 -13.81
N PHE A 51 6.86 17.39 -13.49
CA PHE A 51 5.57 17.22 -14.16
C PHE A 51 4.44 17.06 -13.12
N PRO A 52 4.15 18.10 -12.33
CA PRO A 52 3.23 17.99 -11.19
C PRO A 52 1.77 17.77 -11.60
N ASP A 53 1.40 18.17 -12.82
CA ASP A 53 0.04 18.04 -13.35
C ASP A 53 -0.18 16.73 -14.12
N VAL A 54 0.87 15.94 -14.32
CA VAL A 54 0.79 14.65 -15.02
C VAL A 54 0.62 13.54 -14.00
N PRO A 55 -0.44 12.71 -14.10
CA PRO A 55 -0.65 11.62 -13.16
C PRO A 55 0.46 10.57 -13.29
N LEU A 56 0.82 9.93 -12.18
CA LEU A 56 1.92 8.95 -12.13
C LEU A 56 1.78 7.83 -13.17
N THR A 57 0.54 7.39 -13.43
CA THR A 57 0.23 6.32 -14.39
C THR A 57 0.55 6.70 -15.83
N GLU A 58 0.63 8.00 -16.15
CA GLU A 58 0.94 8.51 -17.48
C GLU A 58 2.42 8.89 -17.64
N LEU A 59 3.19 8.95 -16.55
CA LEU A 59 4.63 9.25 -16.60
C LEU A 59 5.46 8.12 -17.23
N GLY A 60 4.88 6.93 -17.39
CA GLY A 60 5.59 5.76 -17.94
C GLY A 60 6.68 5.22 -17.01
N GLN A 61 6.65 5.56 -15.71
CA GLN A 61 7.58 5.06 -14.71
C GLN A 61 6.93 4.02 -13.78
N LYS A 62 7.72 3.10 -13.21
CA LYS A 62 7.23 2.15 -12.21
C LYS A 62 7.45 2.78 -10.84
N VAL A 63 6.38 3.37 -10.31
CA VAL A 63 6.40 4.08 -9.04
C VAL A 63 5.36 3.45 -8.11
N GLU A 64 5.79 3.06 -6.91
CA GLU A 64 4.89 2.72 -5.82
C GLU A 64 4.61 4.00 -5.02
N CYS A 65 3.35 4.40 -4.91
CA CYS A 65 2.88 5.49 -4.05
C CYS A 65 1.80 4.89 -3.13
N SER A 66 2.12 4.76 -1.84
CA SER A 66 1.27 4.06 -0.87
C SER A 66 1.21 4.79 0.47
N VAL A 67 0.04 4.79 1.09
CA VAL A 67 -0.19 5.35 2.43
C VAL A 67 0.60 4.63 3.52
N ASP A 68 1.07 3.40 3.27
CA ASP A 68 1.81 2.61 4.26
C ASP A 68 3.32 2.85 4.20
N LYS A 69 3.85 3.18 3.02
CA LYS A 69 5.30 3.24 2.78
C LYS A 69 5.82 4.62 2.35
N GLY A 70 4.96 5.48 1.81
CA GLY A 70 5.37 6.68 1.08
C GLY A 70 5.51 6.40 -0.41
N LEU A 71 6.53 6.98 -1.05
CA LEU A 71 6.87 6.73 -2.45
C LEU A 71 8.18 5.96 -2.59
N ILE A 72 8.20 5.02 -3.54
CA ILE A 72 9.37 4.23 -3.94
C ILE A 72 9.42 4.18 -5.46
N CYS A 73 10.53 4.61 -6.03
CA CYS A 73 10.92 4.39 -7.40
C CYS A 73 12.36 3.87 -7.43
N ASN A 74 12.61 2.75 -8.12
CA ASN A 74 13.96 2.21 -8.27
C ASN A 74 14.45 2.42 -9.70
N ASN A 75 15.66 2.95 -9.89
CA ASN A 75 16.24 3.09 -11.24
C ASN A 75 16.32 1.73 -11.96
N TRP A 76 16.60 0.65 -11.21
CA TRP A 76 16.69 -0.70 -11.78
C TRP A 76 15.39 -1.19 -12.45
N ASP A 77 14.23 -0.71 -11.97
CA ASP A 77 12.92 -1.15 -12.45
C ASP A 77 12.48 -0.38 -13.71
N GLN A 78 13.17 0.72 -14.02
CA GLN A 78 12.85 1.61 -15.13
C GLN A 78 13.30 1.03 -16.48
N GLY A 79 12.44 1.17 -17.47
CA GLY A 79 12.80 0.90 -18.87
C GLY A 79 13.48 2.11 -19.52
N PRO A 80 14.23 1.91 -20.61
CA PRO A 80 14.66 3.03 -21.43
C PRO A 80 13.41 3.77 -21.93
N GLY A 81 13.27 5.05 -21.58
CA GLY A 81 12.14 5.85 -22.02
C GLY A 81 12.33 6.32 -23.46
N ASP A 82 11.22 6.58 -24.16
CA ASP A 82 11.27 7.11 -25.54
C ASP A 82 11.95 8.50 -25.59
N THR A 83 11.70 9.33 -24.58
CA THR A 83 12.19 10.73 -24.53
C THR A 83 13.44 10.91 -23.66
N MET A 84 13.71 9.98 -22.74
CA MET A 84 14.90 9.99 -21.88
C MET A 84 15.58 8.61 -21.98
N PRO A 85 16.72 8.50 -22.68
CA PRO A 85 17.37 7.21 -22.92
C PRO A 85 17.95 6.57 -21.65
N MET A 86 17.93 7.28 -20.52
CA MET A 86 18.37 6.78 -19.23
C MET A 86 17.16 6.24 -18.44
N PRO A 87 17.16 4.93 -18.11
CA PRO A 87 16.12 4.32 -17.28
C PRO A 87 16.32 4.72 -15.82
N VAL A 88 15.98 5.97 -15.47
CA VAL A 88 16.14 6.49 -14.10
C VAL A 88 14.84 7.14 -13.65
N CYS A 89 14.57 7.06 -12.36
CA CYS A 89 13.43 7.71 -11.73
C CYS A 89 13.45 9.22 -11.99
N HIS A 90 12.25 9.81 -12.10
CA HIS A 90 12.11 11.25 -11.93
C HIS A 90 12.34 11.61 -10.46
N ASN A 91 12.54 12.91 -10.22
CA ASN A 91 12.41 13.45 -8.88
C ASN A 91 10.93 13.60 -8.54
N TYR A 92 10.51 12.98 -7.45
CA TYR A 92 9.16 12.99 -6.91
C TYR A 92 9.13 13.69 -5.56
N GLU A 93 7.92 14.11 -5.20
CA GLU A 93 7.62 14.63 -3.88
C GLU A 93 6.27 14.08 -3.43
N ILE A 94 6.07 14.01 -2.12
CA ILE A 94 4.81 13.52 -1.53
C ILE A 94 4.18 14.54 -0.58
N SER A 95 2.87 14.54 -0.51
CA SER A 95 2.11 15.19 0.55
C SER A 95 1.29 14.11 1.26
N VAL A 96 1.23 14.17 2.59
CA VAL A 96 0.60 13.13 3.42
C VAL A 96 -0.51 13.76 4.22
N CYS A 97 -1.72 13.18 4.18
CA CYS A 97 -2.81 13.58 5.06
C CYS A 97 -2.64 12.86 6.39
N CYS A 98 -2.07 13.57 7.35
CA CYS A 98 -1.65 12.97 8.60
C CYS A 98 -2.58 13.33 9.77
N ILE A 99 -2.81 12.36 10.66
CA ILE A 99 -3.37 12.64 11.98
C ILE A 99 -2.27 13.20 12.90
N PRO A 100 -2.42 14.44 13.42
CA PRO A 100 -1.43 15.03 14.32
C PRO A 100 -1.37 14.27 15.65
N ASP A 101 -0.20 14.22 16.30
CA ASP A 101 -0.05 13.66 17.66
C ASP A 101 -0.66 14.60 18.70
N ARG A 102 -1.98 14.58 18.79
CA ARG A 102 -2.75 15.28 19.82
C ARG A 102 -3.45 14.27 20.73
N PRO A 103 -3.62 14.60 22.03
CA PRO A 103 -4.30 13.71 22.98
C PRO A 103 -5.70 13.30 22.52
N GLU A 104 -6.39 14.22 21.85
CA GLU A 104 -7.73 14.08 21.25
C GLU A 104 -7.78 13.15 20.04
N CYS A 105 -6.65 12.86 19.40
CA CYS A 105 -6.54 11.95 18.26
C CYS A 105 -6.00 10.56 18.65
N ARG A 106 -5.53 10.38 19.89
CA ARG A 106 -5.10 9.07 20.38
C ARG A 106 -6.34 8.22 20.66
N PRO A 107 -6.39 6.95 20.21
CA PRO A 107 -7.48 6.06 20.57
C PRO A 107 -7.57 5.99 22.10
N SER A 108 -8.75 6.31 22.64
CA SER A 108 -8.99 6.21 24.07
C SER A 108 -8.79 4.75 24.47
N THR A 109 -7.79 4.47 25.31
CA THR A 109 -7.65 3.19 26.00
C THR A 109 -8.79 3.11 27.01
N GLY A 110 -10.01 2.86 26.53
CA GLY A 110 -11.14 2.56 27.38
C GLY A 110 -10.79 1.30 28.15
N LEU A 111 -10.55 1.43 29.46
CA LEU A 111 -10.57 0.29 30.35
C LEU A 111 -11.94 -0.37 30.19
N THR A 112 -11.98 -1.49 29.47
CA THR A 112 -13.10 -2.41 29.53
C THR A 112 -13.10 -2.99 30.94
N SER A 113 -13.77 -2.30 31.87
CA SER A 113 -14.15 -2.87 33.15
C SER A 113 -15.21 -3.90 32.87
N THR A 114 -14.78 -5.13 32.58
CA THR A 114 -15.66 -6.30 32.46
C THR A 114 -16.28 -6.54 33.83
N SER A 115 -17.41 -5.91 34.08
CA SER A 115 -18.24 -6.19 35.25
C SER A 115 -18.72 -7.63 35.13
N GLY A 116 -18.25 -8.47 36.05
CA GLY A 116 -18.55 -9.90 36.08
C GLY A 116 -20.06 -10.13 36.10
N THR A 117 -20.54 -10.91 35.14
CA THR A 117 -21.86 -11.55 35.22
C THR A 117 -21.64 -13.05 35.14
N THR A 118 -21.58 -13.67 36.31
CA THR A 118 -21.61 -15.12 36.49
C THR A 118 -22.90 -15.64 35.88
N THR A 119 -22.82 -16.37 34.77
CA THR A 119 -23.96 -17.17 34.29
C THR A 119 -23.52 -18.62 34.24
N VAL A 120 -24.18 -19.42 35.07
CA VAL A 120 -23.90 -20.81 35.39
C VAL A 120 -24.09 -21.70 34.15
N SER A 121 -23.10 -22.55 33.92
CA SER A 121 -23.09 -23.62 32.94
C SER A 121 -24.28 -24.56 33.13
N THR A 122 -25.08 -24.77 32.08
CA THR A 122 -25.96 -25.93 31.95
C THR A 122 -25.60 -26.68 30.68
N THR A 123 -24.93 -27.80 30.88
CA THR A 123 -24.63 -28.85 29.90
C THR A 123 -25.91 -29.62 29.55
N THR A 124 -26.18 -29.85 28.26
CA THR A 124 -26.91 -31.04 27.77
C THR A 124 -26.70 -31.24 26.25
N PRO A 125 -26.78 -32.51 25.77
CA PRO A 125 -25.97 -33.10 24.67
C PRO A 125 -26.42 -32.84 23.21
N PRO A 126 -25.57 -33.23 22.21
CA PRO A 126 -25.83 -32.96 20.80
C PRO A 126 -26.88 -33.92 20.23
N THR A 127 -27.80 -33.40 19.43
CA THR A 127 -28.74 -34.22 18.65
C THR A 127 -28.30 -34.21 17.18
N SER A 128 -27.86 -35.37 16.71
CA SER A 128 -27.58 -35.67 15.31
C SER A 128 -28.86 -35.61 14.47
N GLN A 129 -28.80 -34.93 13.32
CA GLN A 129 -29.65 -35.28 12.18
C GLN A 129 -28.83 -35.29 10.89
N THR A 130 -28.62 -36.51 10.42
CA THR A 130 -28.09 -36.90 9.13
C THR A 130 -29.17 -36.69 8.06
N THR A 131 -28.86 -35.98 6.98
CA THR A 131 -29.53 -36.21 5.69
C THR A 131 -28.49 -36.25 4.58
N PHE A 132 -28.36 -37.43 3.99
CA PHE A 132 -27.63 -37.70 2.77
C PHE A 132 -28.43 -37.12 1.59
N SER A 133 -27.75 -36.48 0.64
CA SER A 133 -28.20 -36.45 -0.74
C SER A 133 -27.01 -36.65 -1.67
N THR A 134 -27.07 -37.76 -2.40
CA THR A 134 -26.04 -38.31 -3.28
C THR A 134 -26.40 -38.08 -4.75
N LEU A 135 -25.44 -37.50 -5.51
CA LEU A 135 -25.01 -37.87 -6.88
C LEU A 135 -25.97 -37.52 -8.07
N PRO A 136 -25.54 -37.42 -9.37
CA PRO A 136 -24.22 -37.64 -9.99
C PRO A 136 -23.59 -36.50 -10.80
N THR A 137 -22.26 -36.56 -10.86
CA THR A 137 -21.42 -36.18 -12.01
C THR A 137 -21.63 -37.14 -13.18
N PRO A 138 -21.46 -36.65 -14.41
CA PRO A 138 -20.69 -37.41 -15.38
C PRO A 138 -19.53 -36.59 -15.97
N ILE A 139 -18.37 -37.23 -15.98
CA ILE A 139 -17.15 -36.87 -16.71
C ILE A 139 -17.39 -37.18 -18.18
N ILE A 140 -17.05 -36.26 -19.10
CA ILE A 140 -16.74 -36.60 -20.50
C ILE A 140 -15.49 -35.84 -20.96
N VAL A 141 -14.70 -36.60 -21.71
CA VAL A 141 -13.28 -36.49 -22.03
C VAL A 141 -13.03 -35.70 -23.33
N THR A 142 -11.88 -35.03 -23.34
CA THR A 142 -11.07 -34.46 -24.44
C THR A 142 -11.31 -35.01 -25.85
N LYS A 143 -11.38 -34.13 -26.87
CA LYS A 143 -10.72 -34.33 -28.19
C LYS A 143 -10.26 -33.00 -28.81
N THR A 144 -8.94 -32.85 -28.91
CA THR A 144 -8.23 -31.95 -29.82
C THR A 144 -8.40 -32.44 -31.27
N PRO A 145 -8.66 -31.57 -32.25
CA PRO A 145 -8.39 -31.88 -33.65
C PRO A 145 -7.11 -31.19 -34.12
N THR A 146 -6.25 -32.03 -34.65
CA THR A 146 -4.99 -31.79 -35.35
C THR A 146 -5.18 -30.97 -36.62
N THR A 147 -4.26 -30.02 -36.87
CA THR A 147 -4.01 -29.40 -38.17
C THR A 147 -3.47 -30.43 -39.16
N PRO A 148 -3.87 -30.35 -40.45
CA PRO A 148 -2.89 -30.58 -41.50
C PRO A 148 -2.99 -29.56 -42.64
N SER A 149 -1.79 -29.16 -43.09
CA SER A 149 -1.37 -28.61 -44.40
C SER A 149 -2.14 -27.48 -45.07
#